data_AF-A0A942JF31-F1
#
_entry.id   AF-A0A942JF31-F1
#
_cell.length_a   1.000
_cell.length_b   1.000
_cell.length_c   1.000
_cell.angle_alpha   90.00
_cell.angle_beta   90.00
_cell.angle_gamma   90.00
#
_symmetry.space_group_name_H-M   'P 1'
#
loop_
_entity.id
_entity.type
_entity.pdbx_description
1 polymer ?
#
loop_
_entity_poly.entity_id
_entity_poly.type
_entity_poly.pdbx_seq_one_letter_code
_entity_poly.pdbx_strand_id
1 'polypeptide(L)'
;MKWNIKNKLTLSFGTIVLFTIIFGFYTINTQSRYEKDLTLYDIINEESSLVADVQLRARDVAQYFADAALTGENESVDKAEKYGAEGIKILDNLIEIVPSKKEFFLENKMFMTQLISLGREIYEAYKVSNEEGNARMLAFDKIMEKMNSELDNYETEKSKTAKLAVDEMLGMNTTSISISWIIMVLSTLLASSVAFVMIKNFTKPIKILIETTEKFGQGDMHAEAKIYTKDEFSNLANSINSMIQSISKSQTELKLEKESVERKVEEAVREAENQKSYLAKSTKILLDNMEKFANGDLTINIVPEKENDDVGKLFLGFKSAVQNIKNMLANVTEAVEATASASNEISSSSEQMAAGAQEQSAQASEVASAVTQMTSTILQTTKNATTASENAKNAKSQAKVGVEKITEAKKGMNEIISSAQTTGKIISSLANKTDQIGEIAQ
;
A
#
# COMPACT_ATOMS: atom_id res chain seq x y z
N MET A 1 30.96 37.31 -13.16
CA MET A 1 31.01 36.12 -12.27
C MET A 1 29.70 36.05 -11.50
N LYS A 2 28.90 34.98 -11.63
CA LYS A 2 27.69 34.81 -10.80
C LYS A 2 28.15 34.41 -9.40
N TRP A 3 27.87 35.23 -8.40
CA TRP A 3 28.19 34.90 -7.01
C TRP A 3 27.02 34.12 -6.43
N ASN A 4 27.21 32.82 -6.22
CA ASN A 4 26.25 32.00 -5.49
C ASN A 4 26.13 32.46 -4.03
N ILE A 5 25.00 32.15 -3.40
CA ILE A 5 24.73 32.40 -1.98
C ILE A 5 25.92 31.98 -1.10
N LYS A 6 26.50 30.80 -1.37
CA LYS A 6 27.65 30.26 -0.64
C LYS A 6 28.85 31.22 -0.66
N ASN A 7 29.26 31.70 -1.83
CA ASN A 7 30.43 32.57 -1.97
C ASN A 7 30.20 33.93 -1.32
N LYS A 8 28.98 34.46 -1.36
CA LYS A 8 28.63 35.70 -0.65
C LYS A 8 28.75 35.50 0.87
N LEU A 9 28.28 34.37 1.40
CA LEU A 9 28.39 34.02 2.81
C LEU A 9 29.85 33.84 3.24
N THR A 10 30.62 33.05 2.50
CA THR A 10 32.02 32.79 2.85
C THR A 10 32.88 34.04 2.77
N LEU A 11 32.65 34.95 1.82
CA LEU A 11 33.35 36.24 1.79
C LEU A 11 32.99 37.13 2.99
N SER A 12 31.70 37.19 3.34
CA SER A 12 31.21 38.03 4.44
C SER A 12 31.70 37.56 5.80
N PHE A 13 31.61 36.26 6.07
CA PHE A 13 32.14 35.69 7.32
C PHE A 13 33.67 35.61 7.30
N GLY A 14 34.27 35.31 6.15
CA GLY A 14 35.72 35.22 5.98
C GLY A 14 36.43 36.56 6.21
N THR A 15 35.82 37.68 5.80
CA THR A 15 36.37 39.01 6.08
C THR A 15 36.34 39.35 7.56
N ILE A 16 35.27 39.00 8.29
CA ILE A 16 35.18 39.21 9.74
C ILE A 16 36.21 38.35 10.48
N VAL A 17 36.35 37.07 10.10
CA VAL A 17 37.32 36.15 10.71
C VAL A 17 38.75 36.63 10.46
N LEU A 18 39.08 37.01 9.22
CA LEU A 18 40.41 37.54 8.88
C LEU A 18 40.73 38.79 9.72
N PHE A 19 39.78 39.70 9.86
CA PHE A 19 39.96 40.91 10.66
C PHE A 19 40.18 40.60 12.15
N THR A 20 39.43 39.61 12.68
CA THR A 20 39.57 39.15 14.07
C THR A 20 40.95 38.54 14.31
N ILE A 21 41.47 37.76 13.37
CA ILE A 21 42.81 37.16 13.47
C ILE A 21 43.90 38.24 13.46
N ILE A 22 43.82 39.22 12.55
CA ILE A 22 44.79 40.32 12.48
C ILE A 22 44.77 41.14 13.78
N PHE A 23 43.59 41.42 14.32
CA PHE A 23 43.44 42.13 15.59
C PHE A 23 43.98 41.33 16.79
N GLY A 24 43.68 40.03 16.84
CA GLY A 24 44.21 39.14 17.88
C GLY A 24 45.74 39.08 17.84
N PHE A 25 46.31 38.96 16.64
CA PHE A 25 47.76 38.96 16.45
C PHE A 25 48.41 40.28 16.88
N TYR A 26 47.80 41.42 16.53
CA TYR A 26 48.25 42.74 16.99
C TYR A 26 48.26 42.82 18.52
N THR A 27 47.17 42.43 19.17
CA THR A 27 47.00 42.50 20.63
C THR A 27 48.04 41.63 21.35
N ILE A 28 48.22 40.38 20.90
CA ILE A 28 49.21 39.45 21.47
C ILE A 28 50.63 39.99 21.32
N ASN A 29 50.98 40.53 20.15
CA ASN A 29 52.31 41.06 19.89
C ASN A 29 52.63 42.29 20.74
N THR A 30 51.65 43.18 20.92
CA THR A 30 51.76 44.35 21.81
C THR A 30 51.93 43.93 23.26
N GLN A 31 51.12 42.97 23.74
CA GLN A 31 51.23 42.44 25.11
C GLN A 31 52.61 41.81 25.36
N SER A 32 53.12 41.03 24.41
CA SER A 32 54.45 40.41 24.51
C SER A 32 55.58 41.43 24.57
N ARG A 33 55.45 42.59 23.92
CA ARG A 33 56.41 43.70 24.04
C ARG A 33 56.36 44.32 25.43
N TYR A 34 55.16 44.62 25.91
CA TYR A 34 54.95 45.19 27.25
C TYR A 34 55.54 44.31 28.36
N GLU A 35 55.37 42.99 28.27
CA GLU A 35 55.94 42.04 29.24
C GLU A 35 57.48 42.07 29.24
N LYS A 36 58.12 42.20 28.07
CA LYS A 36 59.58 42.32 27.99
C LYS A 36 60.09 43.61 28.63
N ASP A 37 59.43 44.73 28.35
CA ASP A 37 59.82 46.02 28.92
C ASP A 37 59.61 46.04 30.45
N LEU A 38 58.55 45.38 30.94
CA LEU A 38 58.31 45.20 32.38
C LEU A 38 59.43 44.40 33.05
N THR A 39 59.85 43.27 32.45
CA THR A 39 60.97 42.49 33.01
C THR A 39 62.28 43.27 33.04
N LEU A 40 62.53 44.12 32.03
CA LEU A 40 63.71 44.98 32.01
C LEU A 40 63.65 46.05 33.10
N TYR A 41 62.48 46.65 33.32
CA TYR A 41 62.26 47.60 34.41
C TYR A 41 62.51 46.97 35.79
N ASP A 42 61.96 45.77 36.03
CA ASP A 42 62.14 45.05 37.31
C ASP A 42 63.63 44.81 37.60
N ILE A 43 64.41 44.41 36.60
CA ILE A 43 65.87 44.22 36.72
C ILE A 43 66.56 45.55 37.08
N ILE A 44 66.28 46.65 36.35
CA ILE A 44 66.91 47.95 36.61
C ILE A 44 66.58 48.45 38.03
N ASN A 45 65.35 48.23 38.48
CA ASN A 45 64.92 48.64 39.81
C ASN A 45 65.56 47.79 40.92
N GLU A 46 65.72 46.48 40.70
CA GLU A 46 66.45 45.58 41.59
C GLU A 46 67.93 45.97 41.71
N GLU A 47 68.59 46.27 40.58
CA GLU A 47 69.98 46.78 40.56
C GLU A 47 70.11 48.06 41.40
N SER A 48 69.21 49.03 41.19
CA SER A 48 69.21 50.31 41.92
C SER A 48 69.01 50.10 43.42
N SER A 49 68.10 49.20 43.81
CA SER A 49 67.81 48.90 45.22
C SER A 49 69.01 48.29 45.92
N LEU A 50 69.69 47.32 45.28
CA LEU A 50 70.86 46.67 45.87
C LEU A 50 72.04 47.65 46.03
N VAL A 51 72.21 48.59 45.11
CA VAL A 51 73.23 49.64 45.23
C VAL A 51 72.93 50.59 46.40
N ALA A 52 71.68 50.98 46.59
CA ALA A 52 71.25 51.76 47.75
C ALA A 52 71.52 51.00 49.06
N ASP A 53 71.27 49.67 49.09
CA ASP A 53 71.58 48.84 50.26
C ASP A 53 73.09 48.81 50.56
N VAL A 54 73.96 48.78 49.54
CA VAL A 54 75.43 48.88 49.73
C VAL A 54 75.82 50.22 50.35
N GLN A 55 75.25 51.33 49.88
CA GLN A 55 75.50 52.65 50.46
C GLN A 55 75.05 52.72 51.91
N LEU A 56 73.88 52.16 52.24
CA LEU A 56 73.38 52.08 53.61
C LEU A 56 74.35 51.29 54.49
N ARG A 57 74.85 50.15 54.00
CA ARG A 57 75.86 49.36 54.72
C ARG A 57 77.18 50.09 54.89
N ALA A 58 77.64 50.85 53.89
CA ALA A 58 78.83 51.70 54.04
C ALA A 58 78.64 52.77 55.12
N ARG A 59 77.44 53.38 55.20
CA ARG A 59 77.09 54.34 56.26
C ARG A 59 77.03 53.69 57.63
N ASP A 60 76.44 52.49 57.73
CA ASP A 60 76.44 51.70 58.97
C ASP A 60 77.88 51.44 59.43
N VAL A 61 78.77 51.00 58.54
CA VAL A 61 80.20 50.79 58.83
C VAL A 61 80.84 52.06 59.41
N ALA A 62 80.66 53.20 58.73
CA ALA A 62 81.20 54.48 59.18
C ALA A 62 80.66 54.90 60.56
N GLN A 63 79.34 54.77 60.76
CA GLN A 63 78.67 55.15 61.99
C GLN A 63 79.16 54.29 63.17
N TYR A 64 79.23 52.97 63.00
CA TYR A 64 79.62 52.07 64.08
C TYR A 64 81.12 52.15 64.39
N PHE A 65 81.99 52.40 63.40
CA PHE A 65 83.40 52.69 63.69
C PHE A 65 83.60 54.03 64.39
N ALA A 66 82.82 55.07 64.03
CA ALA A 66 82.83 56.34 64.74
C ALA A 66 82.34 56.17 66.19
N ASP A 67 81.29 55.39 66.41
CA ASP A 67 80.79 55.05 67.75
C ASP A 67 81.82 54.26 68.56
N ALA A 68 82.45 53.25 67.96
CA ALA A 68 83.54 52.49 68.60
C ALA A 68 84.72 53.39 68.99
N ALA A 69 85.08 54.36 68.14
CA ALA A 69 86.15 55.33 68.42
C ALA A 69 85.80 56.26 69.60
N LEU A 70 84.52 56.60 69.80
CA LEU A 70 84.06 57.46 70.89
C LEU A 70 83.88 56.71 72.21
N THR A 71 83.36 55.47 72.15
CA THR A 71 82.95 54.68 73.32
C THR A 71 84.04 53.73 73.80
N GLY A 72 84.93 53.28 72.91
CA GLY A 72 85.90 52.23 73.22
C GLY A 72 85.30 50.82 73.27
N GLU A 73 84.04 50.64 72.82
CA GLU A 73 83.35 49.35 72.87
C GLU A 73 83.66 48.47 71.65
N ASN A 74 84.06 47.22 71.89
CA ASN A 74 84.28 46.24 70.82
C ASN A 74 82.99 45.82 70.11
N GLU A 75 81.82 45.92 70.77
CA GLU A 75 80.53 45.56 70.15
C GLU A 75 80.22 46.41 68.91
N SER A 76 80.57 47.70 68.95
CA SER A 76 80.39 48.60 67.79
C SER A 76 81.35 48.25 66.66
N VAL A 77 82.56 47.75 66.95
CA VAL A 77 83.48 47.19 65.93
C VAL A 77 82.86 45.95 65.27
N ASP A 78 82.33 45.01 66.07
CA ASP A 78 81.70 43.79 65.55
C ASP A 78 80.49 44.10 64.65
N LYS A 79 79.69 45.12 65.01
CA LYS A 79 78.57 45.60 64.19
C LYS A 79 79.07 46.22 62.88
N ALA A 80 80.09 47.07 62.93
CA ALA A 80 80.68 47.66 61.72
C ALA A 80 81.18 46.58 60.75
N GLU A 81 81.90 45.58 61.26
CA GLU A 81 82.38 44.46 60.47
C GLU A 81 81.25 43.62 59.87
N LYS A 82 80.20 43.35 60.67
CA LYS A 82 79.02 42.63 60.21
C LYS A 82 78.36 43.36 59.04
N TYR A 83 78.08 44.66 59.16
CA TYR A 83 77.46 45.44 58.10
C TYR A 83 78.36 45.58 56.87
N GLY A 84 79.67 45.69 57.07
CA GLY A 84 80.64 45.66 55.99
C GLY A 84 80.63 44.32 55.22
N ALA A 85 80.54 43.20 55.93
CA ALA A 85 80.42 41.86 55.33
C ALA A 85 79.09 41.69 54.57
N GLU A 86 77.98 42.22 55.10
CA GLU A 86 76.69 42.26 54.39
C GLU A 86 76.80 43.08 53.09
N GLY A 87 77.43 44.26 53.15
CA GLY A 87 77.67 45.09 51.97
C GLY A 87 78.52 44.38 50.90
N ILE A 88 79.56 43.66 51.32
CA ILE A 88 80.37 42.82 50.42
C ILE A 88 79.52 41.73 49.75
N LYS A 89 78.63 41.07 50.50
CA LYS A 89 77.74 40.04 49.96
C LYS A 89 76.77 40.60 48.92
N ILE A 90 76.25 41.81 49.16
CA ILE A 90 75.36 42.49 48.19
C ILE A 90 76.15 42.84 46.92
N LEU A 91 77.39 43.30 47.05
CA LEU A 91 78.28 43.56 45.91
C LEU A 91 78.60 42.28 45.12
N ASP A 92 78.77 41.14 45.79
CA ASP A 92 78.92 39.85 45.11
C ASP A 92 77.67 39.46 44.32
N ASN A 93 76.48 39.70 44.87
CA ASN A 93 75.23 39.51 44.13
C ASN A 93 75.15 40.43 42.91
N LEU A 94 75.47 41.72 43.08
CA LEU A 94 75.51 42.71 41.99
C LEU A 94 76.47 42.31 40.86
N ILE A 95 77.60 41.66 41.16
CA ILE A 95 78.54 41.13 40.17
C ILE A 95 77.90 39.99 39.36
N GLU A 96 77.09 39.13 39.99
CA GLU A 96 76.39 38.04 39.33
C GLU A 96 75.23 38.53 38.46
N ILE A 97 74.41 39.44 38.97
CA ILE A 97 73.23 39.95 38.27
C ILE A 97 73.58 40.98 37.18
N VAL A 98 74.69 41.72 37.33
CA VAL A 98 75.15 42.72 36.35
C VAL A 98 76.61 42.48 35.92
N PRO A 99 76.89 41.43 35.13
CA PRO A 99 78.25 41.12 34.69
C PRO A 99 78.93 42.25 33.91
N SER A 100 78.15 43.10 33.23
CA SER A 100 78.64 44.25 32.46
C SER A 100 79.28 45.35 33.30
N LYS A 101 79.04 45.37 34.61
CA LYS A 101 79.59 46.35 35.57
C LYS A 101 80.41 45.66 36.66
N LYS A 102 80.90 44.44 36.39
CA LYS A 102 81.70 43.64 37.32
C LYS A 102 82.90 44.40 37.90
N GLU A 103 83.67 45.10 37.07
CA GLU A 103 84.86 45.83 37.54
C GLU A 103 84.49 46.95 38.52
N PHE A 104 83.41 47.67 38.26
CA PHE A 104 82.88 48.72 39.13
C PHE A 104 82.48 48.17 40.51
N PHE A 105 81.75 47.05 40.56
CA PHE A 105 81.35 46.43 41.82
C PHE A 105 82.53 45.78 42.57
N LEU A 106 83.54 45.27 41.86
CA LEU A 106 84.78 44.79 42.46
C LEU A 106 85.58 45.94 43.10
N GLU A 107 85.66 47.11 42.46
CA GLU A 107 86.31 48.29 43.02
C GLU A 107 85.57 48.76 44.29
N ASN A 108 84.24 48.82 44.26
CA ASN A 108 83.44 49.16 45.44
C ASN A 108 83.52 48.11 46.57
N LYS A 109 83.72 46.83 46.23
CA LYS A 109 84.02 45.77 47.20
C LYS A 109 85.40 45.97 47.84
N MET A 110 86.38 46.43 47.08
CA MET A 110 87.69 46.82 47.62
C MET A 110 87.56 48.03 48.55
N PHE A 111 86.78 49.05 48.20
CA PHE A 111 86.51 50.18 49.12
C PHE A 111 85.86 49.71 50.41
N MET A 112 84.81 48.88 50.36
CA MET A 112 84.19 48.34 51.57
C MET A 112 85.19 47.59 52.45
N THR A 113 86.07 46.79 51.83
CA THR A 113 87.12 46.06 52.56
C THR A 113 88.14 47.02 53.20
N GLN A 114 88.53 48.08 52.48
CA GLN A 114 89.43 49.12 53.01
C GLN A 114 88.79 49.91 54.15
N LEU A 115 87.48 50.21 54.06
CA LEU A 115 86.74 50.87 55.14
C LEU A 115 86.73 50.02 56.40
N ILE A 116 86.49 48.70 56.29
CA ILE A 116 86.56 47.80 57.45
C ILE A 116 87.98 47.80 58.05
N SER A 117 89.02 47.71 57.21
CA SER A 117 90.41 47.70 57.67
C SER A 117 90.80 49.02 58.35
N LEU A 118 90.52 50.16 57.71
CA LEU A 118 90.82 51.49 58.25
C LEU A 118 89.99 51.79 59.49
N GLY A 119 88.73 51.35 59.54
CA GLY A 119 87.88 51.49 60.72
C GLY A 119 88.50 50.81 61.95
N ARG A 120 89.05 49.59 61.79
CA ARG A 120 89.83 48.92 62.85
C ARG A 120 91.07 49.71 63.25
N GLU A 121 91.83 50.19 62.27
CA GLU A 121 93.03 50.98 62.54
C GLU A 121 92.71 52.31 63.23
N ILE A 122 91.59 52.95 62.91
CA ILE A 122 91.07 54.15 63.56
C ILE A 122 90.73 53.84 65.02
N TYR A 123 89.96 52.79 65.26
CA TYR A 123 89.59 52.34 66.60
C TYR A 123 90.82 52.10 67.49
N GLU A 124 91.83 51.40 66.96
CA GLU A 124 93.08 51.19 67.70
C GLU A 124 93.91 52.48 67.86
N ALA A 125 93.93 53.38 66.87
CA ALA A 125 94.64 54.65 66.97
C ALA A 125 94.07 55.57 68.05
N TYR A 126 92.75 55.64 68.20
CA TYR A 126 92.10 56.47 69.24
C TYR A 126 92.38 55.96 70.66
N LYS A 127 92.76 54.69 70.84
CA LYS A 127 93.26 54.19 72.13
C LYS A 127 94.65 54.74 72.47
N VAL A 128 95.43 55.14 71.46
CA VAL A 128 96.80 55.64 71.60
C VAL A 128 96.83 57.18 71.64
N SER A 129 96.25 57.84 70.63
CA SER A 129 96.20 59.31 70.52
C SER A 129 95.10 59.78 69.58
N ASN A 130 94.42 60.87 69.95
CA ASN A 130 93.43 61.53 69.11
C ASN A 130 94.03 62.02 67.77
N GLU A 131 95.30 62.40 67.73
CA GLU A 131 95.95 62.91 66.51
C GLU A 131 96.12 61.79 65.46
N GLU A 132 96.50 60.58 65.89
CA GLU A 132 96.67 59.43 65.00
C GLU A 132 95.31 58.89 64.52
N GLY A 133 94.30 58.88 65.40
CA GLY A 133 92.92 58.53 65.04
C GLY A 133 92.32 59.50 64.02
N ASN A 134 92.50 60.81 64.22
CA ASN A 134 92.05 61.85 63.29
C ASN A 134 92.73 61.71 61.91
N ALA A 135 94.04 61.43 61.87
CA ALA A 135 94.77 61.27 60.61
C ALA A 135 94.24 60.08 59.78
N ARG A 136 93.92 58.96 60.44
CA ARG A 136 93.31 57.78 59.77
C ARG A 136 91.86 58.01 59.38
N MET A 137 91.11 58.80 60.16
CA MET A 137 89.74 59.19 59.82
C MET A 137 89.69 59.96 58.49
N LEU A 138 90.67 60.83 58.22
CA LEU A 138 90.74 61.52 56.92
C LEU A 138 90.90 60.57 55.73
N ALA A 139 91.65 59.47 55.89
CA ALA A 139 91.80 58.46 54.85
C ALA A 139 90.51 57.64 54.66
N PHE A 140 89.81 57.35 55.76
CA PHE A 140 88.51 56.69 55.76
C PHE A 140 87.45 57.56 55.09
N ASP A 141 87.35 58.84 55.47
CA ASP A 141 86.43 59.82 54.88
C ASP A 141 86.63 59.92 53.37
N LYS A 142 87.88 59.92 52.90
CA LYS A 142 88.19 59.98 51.46
C LYS A 142 87.70 58.74 50.70
N ILE A 143 87.81 57.55 51.28
CA ILE A 143 87.30 56.31 50.65
C ILE A 143 85.78 56.28 50.70
N MET A 144 85.18 56.67 51.83
CA MET A 144 83.73 56.82 51.96
C MET A 144 83.17 57.80 50.93
N GLU A 145 83.80 58.95 50.76
CA GLU A 145 83.38 59.98 49.79
C GLU A 145 83.49 59.44 48.36
N LYS A 146 84.60 58.77 48.01
CA LYS A 146 84.76 58.15 46.69
C LYS A 146 83.70 57.07 46.42
N MET A 147 83.52 56.15 47.36
CA MET A 147 82.54 55.06 47.26
C MET A 147 81.11 55.59 47.16
N ASN A 148 80.73 56.54 48.02
CA ASN A 148 79.41 57.16 47.97
C ASN A 148 79.18 57.88 46.63
N SER A 149 80.17 58.64 46.14
CA SER A 149 80.07 59.34 44.86
C SER A 149 79.90 58.36 43.69
N GLU A 150 80.65 57.26 43.67
CA GLU A 150 80.52 56.24 42.62
C GLU A 150 79.16 55.53 42.64
N LEU A 151 78.71 55.09 43.81
CA LEU A 151 77.43 54.41 43.97
C LEU A 151 76.25 55.35 43.72
N ASP A 152 76.33 56.62 44.14
CA ASP A 152 75.28 57.63 43.92
C ASP A 152 75.13 57.98 42.43
N ASN A 153 76.25 58.09 41.72
CA ASN A 153 76.23 58.29 40.26
C ASN A 153 75.58 57.09 39.56
N TYR A 154 75.92 55.86 39.96
CA TYR A 154 75.33 54.65 39.40
C TYR A 154 73.83 54.55 39.69
N GLU A 155 73.42 54.79 40.94
CA GLU A 155 72.02 54.79 41.36
C GLU A 155 71.21 55.87 40.62
N THR A 156 71.77 57.08 40.48
CA THR A 156 71.15 58.17 39.72
C THR A 156 70.98 57.82 38.25
N GLU A 157 71.98 57.20 37.61
CA GLU A 157 71.90 56.72 36.23
C GLU A 157 70.78 55.66 36.08
N LYS A 158 70.71 54.70 37.00
CA LYS A 158 69.71 53.62 36.98
C LYS A 158 68.31 54.11 37.29
N SER A 159 68.12 54.97 38.29
CA SER A 159 66.82 55.58 38.59
C SER A 159 66.30 56.42 37.42
N LYS A 160 67.17 57.18 36.76
CA LYS A 160 66.81 57.91 35.53
C LYS A 160 66.37 56.96 34.42
N THR A 161 67.11 55.87 34.21
CA THR A 161 66.78 54.87 33.18
C THR A 161 65.47 54.15 33.50
N ALA A 162 65.25 53.79 34.77
CA ALA A 162 64.01 53.18 35.24
C ALA A 162 62.80 54.10 35.00
N LYS A 163 62.92 55.39 35.31
CA LYS A 163 61.86 56.38 35.04
C LYS A 163 61.55 56.51 33.55
N LEU A 164 62.58 56.59 32.69
CA LEU A 164 62.39 56.64 31.24
C LEU A 164 61.70 55.38 30.70
N ALA A 165 62.07 54.20 31.21
CA ALA A 165 61.41 52.95 30.85
C ALA A 165 59.93 52.93 31.25
N VAL A 166 59.59 53.41 32.46
CA VAL A 166 58.18 53.53 32.91
C VAL A 166 57.40 54.50 32.03
N ASP A 167 57.96 55.67 31.73
CA ASP A 167 57.31 56.66 30.87
C ASP A 167 57.06 56.10 29.46
N GLU A 168 58.04 55.38 28.90
CA GLU A 168 57.91 54.70 27.61
C GLU A 168 56.84 53.60 27.65
N MET A 169 56.80 52.79 28.70
CA MET A 169 55.78 51.76 28.90
C MET A 169 54.36 52.35 29.03
N LEU A 170 54.20 53.44 29.78
CA LEU A 170 52.92 54.14 29.91
C LEU A 170 52.48 54.75 28.57
N GLY A 171 53.42 55.35 27.81
CA GLY A 171 53.18 55.87 26.47
C GLY A 171 52.78 54.77 25.47
N MET A 172 53.48 53.64 25.50
CA MET A 172 53.13 52.48 24.68
C MET A 172 51.75 51.95 25.06
N ASN A 173 51.46 51.75 26.35
CA ASN A 173 50.17 51.24 26.80
C ASN A 173 49.00 52.16 26.40
N THR A 174 49.14 53.48 26.59
CA THR A 174 48.11 54.45 26.18
C THR A 174 47.88 54.47 24.66
N THR A 175 48.95 54.37 23.88
CA THR A 175 48.88 54.27 22.41
C THR A 175 48.20 52.95 22.00
N SER A 176 48.57 51.84 22.62
CA SER A 176 48.00 50.51 22.37
C SER A 176 46.52 50.42 22.72
N ILE A 177 46.09 51.01 23.83
CA ILE A 177 44.67 51.14 24.19
C ILE A 177 43.93 51.97 23.14
N SER A 178 44.49 53.12 22.73
CA SER A 178 43.86 53.99 21.73
C SER A 178 43.69 53.30 20.38
N ILE A 179 44.70 52.57 19.92
CA ILE A 179 44.61 51.76 18.69
C ILE A 179 43.58 50.64 18.84
N SER A 180 43.52 49.99 20.00
CA SER A 180 42.53 48.94 20.28
C SER A 180 41.10 49.46 20.18
N TRP A 181 40.81 50.66 20.72
CA TRP A 181 39.50 51.30 20.57
C TRP A 181 39.15 51.61 19.10
N ILE A 182 40.11 52.12 18.32
CA ILE A 182 39.91 52.40 16.89
C ILE A 182 39.56 51.10 16.14
N ILE A 183 40.32 50.03 16.38
CA ILE A 183 40.08 48.74 15.73
C ILE A 183 38.73 48.15 16.17
N MET A 184 38.34 48.28 17.44
CA MET A 184 37.05 47.80 17.93
C MET A 184 35.88 48.51 17.25
N VAL A 185 35.95 49.85 17.12
CA VAL A 185 34.93 50.64 16.42
C VAL A 185 34.86 50.26 14.94
N LEU A 186 36.01 50.15 14.27
CA LEU A 186 36.07 49.74 12.86
C LEU A 186 35.52 48.32 12.65
N SER A 187 35.82 47.38 13.55
CA SER A 187 35.28 46.01 13.52
C SER A 187 33.77 46.01 13.65
N THR A 188 33.23 46.83 14.55
CA THR A 188 31.78 46.95 14.79
C THR A 188 31.06 47.57 13.58
N LEU A 189 31.64 48.60 12.96
CA LEU A 189 31.11 49.20 11.74
C LEU A 189 31.17 48.24 10.55
N LEU A 190 32.26 47.48 10.42
CA LEU A 190 32.40 46.46 9.39
C LEU A 190 31.35 45.36 9.57
N ALA A 191 31.17 44.84 10.78
CA ALA A 191 30.16 43.84 11.10
C ALA A 191 28.74 44.34 10.80
N SER A 192 28.44 45.60 11.16
CA SER A 192 27.14 46.24 10.88
C SER A 192 26.90 46.40 9.38
N SER A 193 27.93 46.80 8.62
CA SER A 193 27.87 46.92 7.16
C SER A 193 27.63 45.56 6.49
N VAL A 194 28.37 44.53 6.90
CA VAL A 194 28.18 43.14 6.43
C VAL A 194 26.77 42.64 6.76
N ALA A 195 26.27 42.89 7.97
CA ALA A 195 24.91 42.52 8.37
C ALA A 195 23.85 43.24 7.52
N PHE A 196 24.02 44.54 7.25
CA PHE A 196 23.11 45.29 6.38
C PHE A 196 23.09 44.74 4.94
N VAL A 197 24.25 44.41 4.39
CA VAL A 197 24.37 43.77 3.06
C VAL A 197 23.70 42.39 3.06
N MET A 198 23.86 41.60 4.12
CA MET A 198 23.18 40.31 4.28
C MET A 198 21.66 40.47 4.30
N ILE A 199 21.11 41.38 5.09
CA ILE A 199 19.66 41.62 5.17
C ILE A 199 19.09 41.99 3.80
N LYS A 200 19.78 42.87 3.06
CA LYS A 200 19.35 43.30 1.73
C LYS A 200 19.41 42.17 0.70
N ASN A 201 20.43 41.32 0.77
CA ASN A 201 20.69 40.29 -0.25
C ASN A 201 20.03 38.93 0.03
N PHE A 202 19.63 38.65 1.27
CA PHE A 202 19.03 37.36 1.65
C PHE A 202 17.61 37.52 2.20
N THR A 203 17.43 38.35 3.23
CA THR A 203 16.15 38.48 3.93
C THR A 203 15.05 39.04 3.04
N LYS A 204 15.35 40.09 2.25
CA LYS A 204 14.35 40.68 1.33
C LYS A 204 13.87 39.72 0.25
N PRO A 205 14.75 39.03 -0.53
CA PRO A 205 14.33 38.01 -1.49
C PRO A 205 13.48 36.90 -0.87
N ILE A 206 13.87 36.37 0.29
CA ILE A 206 13.12 35.32 0.99
C ILE A 206 11.70 35.79 1.35
N LYS A 207 11.58 37.01 1.89
CA LYS A 207 10.28 37.59 2.24
C LYS A 207 9.36 37.71 1.02
N ILE A 208 9.88 38.14 -0.13
CA ILE A 208 9.10 38.21 -1.39
C ILE A 208 8.61 36.83 -1.82
N LEU A 209 9.45 35.79 -1.74
CA LEU A 209 9.06 34.42 -2.09
C LEU A 209 7.94 33.88 -1.19
N ILE A 210 8.05 34.12 0.12
CA ILE A 210 7.03 33.71 1.11
C ILE A 210 5.72 34.43 0.82
N GLU A 211 5.74 35.76 0.71
CA GLU A 211 4.53 36.56 0.44
C GLU A 211 3.86 36.18 -0.88
N THR A 212 4.65 35.87 -1.92
CA THR A 212 4.11 35.41 -3.21
C THR A 212 3.42 34.06 -3.07
N THR A 213 4.06 33.13 -2.38
CA THR A 213 3.52 31.78 -2.18
C THR A 213 2.25 31.81 -1.33
N GLU A 214 2.21 32.67 -0.31
CA GLU A 214 1.05 32.86 0.55
C GLU A 214 -0.13 33.46 -0.22
N LYS A 215 0.10 34.52 -1.01
CA LYS A 215 -0.93 35.10 -1.90
C LYS A 215 -1.49 34.06 -2.87
N PHE A 216 -0.62 33.27 -3.48
CA PHE A 216 -1.03 32.17 -4.35
C PHE A 216 -1.90 31.14 -3.60
N GLY A 217 -1.50 30.75 -2.39
CA GLY A 217 -2.27 29.85 -1.53
C GLY A 217 -3.64 30.41 -1.11
N GLN A 218 -3.78 31.74 -1.04
CA GLN A 218 -5.05 32.43 -0.78
C GLN A 218 -5.95 32.60 -2.02
N GLY A 219 -5.52 32.09 -3.19
CA GLY A 219 -6.29 32.09 -4.43
C GLY A 219 -5.89 33.17 -5.44
N ASP A 220 -4.83 33.96 -5.18
CA ASP A 220 -4.30 34.90 -6.16
C ASP A 220 -3.43 34.17 -7.21
N MET A 221 -4.05 33.81 -8.33
CA MET A 221 -3.40 33.11 -9.46
C MET A 221 -2.47 34.02 -10.29
N HIS A 222 -2.36 35.31 -9.95
CA HIS A 222 -1.50 36.29 -10.61
C HIS A 222 -0.33 36.73 -9.73
N ALA A 223 -0.17 36.14 -8.55
CA ALA A 223 0.96 36.40 -7.68
C ALA A 223 2.29 36.12 -8.43
N GLU A 224 3.24 37.05 -8.33
CA GLU A 224 4.53 36.95 -9.01
C GLU A 224 5.68 37.34 -8.07
N ALA A 225 6.65 36.44 -7.90
CA ALA A 225 7.86 36.69 -7.15
C ALA A 225 8.83 37.49 -8.01
N LYS A 226 8.83 38.81 -7.86
CA LYS A 226 9.72 39.72 -8.60
C LYS A 226 11.09 39.85 -7.93
N ILE A 227 12.02 38.97 -8.33
CA ILE A 227 13.39 38.96 -7.80
C ILE A 227 14.40 39.11 -8.95
N TYR A 228 15.10 40.23 -8.96
CA TYR A 228 16.05 40.62 -10.02
C TYR A 228 17.52 40.29 -9.68
N THR A 229 17.78 39.44 -8.69
CA THR A 229 19.13 39.03 -8.32
C THR A 229 19.71 38.08 -9.36
N LYS A 230 21.05 38.01 -9.49
CA LYS A 230 21.73 37.05 -10.40
C LYS A 230 22.25 35.82 -9.65
N ASP A 231 21.42 35.24 -8.80
CA ASP A 231 21.74 34.13 -7.90
C ASP A 231 20.58 33.13 -7.77
N GLU A 232 20.71 32.20 -6.82
CA GLU A 232 19.75 31.13 -6.58
C GLU A 232 18.34 31.64 -6.24
N PHE A 233 18.20 32.85 -5.68
CA PHE A 233 16.88 33.41 -5.38
C PHE A 233 16.08 33.75 -6.64
N SER A 234 16.74 34.20 -7.72
CA SER A 234 16.06 34.43 -9.00
C SER A 234 15.65 33.12 -9.66
N ASN A 235 16.50 32.09 -9.58
CA ASN A 235 16.12 30.75 -10.06
C ASN A 235 14.91 30.19 -9.31
N LEU A 236 14.87 30.37 -7.99
CA LEU A 236 13.75 29.94 -7.16
C LEU A 236 12.48 30.76 -7.46
N ALA A 237 12.61 32.09 -7.61
CA ALA A 237 11.50 32.96 -8.01
C ALA A 237 10.89 32.54 -9.35
N ASN A 238 11.74 32.27 -10.35
CA ASN A 238 11.29 31.79 -11.66
C ASN A 238 10.57 30.44 -11.55
N SER A 239 11.09 29.53 -10.72
CA SER A 239 10.47 28.22 -10.49
C SER A 239 9.09 28.34 -9.83
N ILE A 240 8.94 29.22 -8.84
CA ILE A 240 7.65 29.53 -8.21
C ILE A 240 6.70 30.16 -9.23
N ASN A 241 7.14 31.13 -10.02
CA ASN A 241 6.31 31.79 -11.04
C ASN A 241 5.83 30.77 -12.11
N SER A 242 6.70 29.85 -12.55
CA SER A 242 6.31 28.77 -13.46
C SER A 242 5.28 27.83 -12.82
N MET A 243 5.43 27.49 -11.53
CA MET A 243 4.44 26.68 -10.81
C MET A 243 3.08 27.37 -10.76
N ILE A 244 3.04 28.67 -10.41
CA ILE A 244 1.81 29.47 -10.37
C ILE A 244 1.13 29.48 -11.75
N GLN A 245 1.91 29.69 -12.81
CA GLN A 245 1.40 29.68 -14.18
C GLN A 245 0.84 28.31 -14.59
N SER A 246 1.55 27.22 -14.28
CA SER A 246 1.10 25.85 -14.57
C SER A 246 -0.20 25.51 -13.84
N ILE A 247 -0.33 25.90 -12.57
CA ILE A 247 -1.54 25.64 -11.77
C ILE A 247 -2.71 26.52 -12.25
N SER A 248 -2.48 27.81 -12.54
CA SER A 248 -3.49 28.70 -13.11
C SER A 248 -4.04 28.17 -14.44
N LYS A 249 -3.15 27.68 -15.31
CA LYS A 249 -3.53 27.04 -16.57
C LYS A 249 -4.35 25.76 -16.33
N SER A 250 -3.89 24.90 -15.42
CA SER A 250 -4.58 23.65 -15.08
C SER A 250 -5.98 23.91 -14.51
N GLN A 251 -6.16 24.91 -13.62
CA GLN A 251 -7.49 25.27 -13.13
C GLN A 251 -8.43 25.76 -14.23
N THR A 252 -7.91 26.52 -15.21
CA THR A 252 -8.70 27.00 -16.35
C THR A 252 -9.14 25.85 -17.24
N GLU A 253 -8.24 24.91 -17.54
CA GLU A 253 -8.53 23.70 -18.31
C GLU A 253 -9.57 22.82 -17.59
N LEU A 254 -9.45 22.67 -16.27
CA LEU A 254 -10.35 21.86 -15.45
C LEU A 254 -11.77 22.45 -15.38
N LYS A 255 -11.88 23.79 -15.41
CA LYS A 255 -13.19 24.48 -15.50
C LYS A 255 -13.87 24.24 -16.85
N LEU A 256 -13.11 24.32 -17.94
CA LEU A 256 -13.62 24.05 -19.29
C LEU A 256 -14.01 22.57 -19.47
N GLU A 257 -13.23 21.65 -18.87
CA GLU A 257 -13.54 20.23 -18.88
C GLU A 257 -14.83 19.94 -18.10
N LYS A 258 -15.00 20.55 -16.91
CA LYS A 258 -16.23 20.43 -16.11
C LYS A 258 -17.47 20.87 -16.88
N GLU A 259 -17.42 22.01 -17.58
CA GLU A 259 -18.53 22.51 -18.43
C GLU A 259 -18.79 21.60 -19.66
N SER A 260 -17.79 20.84 -20.10
CA SER A 260 -17.97 19.83 -21.17
C SER A 260 -18.60 18.53 -20.65
N VAL A 261 -18.29 18.15 -19.41
CA VAL A 261 -18.84 16.97 -18.74
C VAL A 261 -20.30 17.22 -18.36
N GLU A 262 -20.64 18.40 -17.83
CA GLU A 262 -22.03 18.75 -17.50
C GLU A 262 -22.94 18.68 -18.72
N ARG A 263 -22.50 19.15 -19.90
CA ARG A 263 -23.24 18.99 -21.16
C ARG A 263 -23.41 17.53 -21.60
N LYS A 264 -22.36 16.70 -21.47
CA LYS A 264 -22.43 15.26 -21.79
C LYS A 264 -23.36 14.51 -20.83
N VAL A 265 -23.42 14.93 -19.56
CA VAL A 265 -24.35 14.37 -18.57
C VAL A 265 -25.79 14.75 -18.91
N GLU A 266 -26.07 16.00 -19.28
CA GLU A 266 -27.41 16.40 -19.72
C GLU A 266 -27.89 15.65 -20.97
N GLU A 267 -27.01 15.47 -21.97
CA GLU A 267 -27.33 14.68 -23.16
C GLU A 267 -27.57 13.20 -22.84
N ALA A 268 -26.74 12.58 -22.00
CA ALA A 268 -26.90 11.19 -21.59
C ALA A 268 -28.17 10.96 -20.75
N VAL A 269 -28.53 11.90 -19.87
CA VAL A 269 -29.78 11.84 -19.09
C VAL A 269 -30.99 11.92 -20.02
N ARG A 270 -30.97 12.82 -21.01
CA ARG A 270 -32.08 12.95 -21.98
C ARG A 270 -32.25 11.69 -22.83
N GLU A 271 -31.17 11.03 -23.22
CA GLU A 271 -31.23 9.78 -23.97
C GLU A 271 -31.75 8.60 -23.12
N ALA A 272 -31.32 8.52 -21.86
CA ALA A 272 -31.81 7.52 -20.91
C ALA A 272 -33.31 7.67 -20.59
N GLU A 273 -33.80 8.91 -20.43
CA GLU A 273 -35.23 9.18 -20.21
C GLU A 273 -36.09 8.76 -21.41
N ASN A 274 -35.62 9.04 -22.63
CA ASN A 274 -36.32 8.63 -23.85
C ASN A 274 -36.37 7.10 -24.00
N GLN A 275 -35.28 6.38 -23.71
CA GLN A 275 -35.28 4.91 -23.70
C GLN A 275 -36.23 4.34 -22.63
N LYS A 276 -36.21 4.91 -21.42
CA LYS A 276 -37.10 4.47 -20.32
C LYS A 276 -38.57 4.63 -20.69
N SER A 277 -38.93 5.75 -21.32
CA SER A 277 -40.30 6.01 -21.80
C SER A 277 -40.73 5.00 -22.88
N TYR A 278 -39.86 4.77 -23.88
CA TYR A 278 -40.09 3.77 -24.93
C TYR A 278 -40.32 2.37 -24.37
N LEU A 279 -39.46 1.94 -23.43
CA LEU A 279 -39.56 0.61 -22.84
C LEU A 279 -40.87 0.46 -22.04
N ALA A 280 -41.19 1.44 -21.17
CA ALA A 280 -42.40 1.41 -20.36
C ALA A 280 -43.68 1.34 -21.21
N LYS A 281 -43.75 2.13 -22.29
CA LYS A 281 -44.88 2.10 -23.23
C LYS A 281 -45.01 0.75 -23.92
N SER A 282 -43.89 0.21 -24.42
CA SER A 282 -43.88 -1.04 -25.17
C SER A 282 -44.21 -2.25 -24.29
N THR A 283 -43.68 -2.30 -23.06
CA THR A 283 -44.02 -3.34 -22.08
C THR A 283 -45.50 -3.31 -21.73
N LYS A 284 -46.09 -2.12 -21.56
CA LYS A 284 -47.53 -1.99 -21.28
C LYS A 284 -48.38 -2.56 -22.42
N ILE A 285 -48.07 -2.21 -23.67
CA ILE A 285 -48.80 -2.75 -24.84
C ILE A 285 -48.72 -4.27 -24.90
N LEU A 286 -47.53 -4.84 -24.64
CA LEU A 286 -47.34 -6.28 -24.68
C LEU A 286 -48.12 -6.99 -23.55
N LEU A 287 -48.13 -6.43 -22.33
CA LEU A 287 -48.91 -6.94 -21.20
C LEU A 287 -50.41 -6.92 -21.49
N ASP A 288 -50.94 -5.79 -21.98
CA ASP A 288 -52.37 -5.65 -22.28
C ASP A 288 -52.84 -6.67 -23.35
N ASN A 289 -51.99 -6.97 -24.35
CA ASN A 289 -52.31 -7.97 -25.37
C ASN A 289 -52.10 -9.40 -24.89
N MET A 290 -51.13 -9.64 -24.01
CA MET A 290 -50.93 -10.93 -23.37
C MET A 290 -52.12 -11.31 -22.49
N GLU A 291 -52.72 -10.34 -21.80
CA GLU A 291 -53.96 -10.54 -21.02
C GLU A 291 -55.13 -10.93 -21.92
N LYS A 292 -55.32 -10.25 -23.06
CA LYS A 292 -56.34 -10.62 -24.06
C LYS A 292 -56.14 -12.04 -24.60
N PHE A 293 -54.90 -12.39 -24.95
CA PHE A 293 -54.55 -13.74 -25.38
C PHE A 293 -54.84 -14.79 -24.31
N ALA A 294 -54.48 -14.51 -23.05
CA ALA A 294 -54.75 -15.39 -21.91
C ALA A 294 -56.26 -15.61 -21.70
N ASN A 295 -57.09 -14.61 -22.01
CA ASN A 295 -58.54 -14.70 -22.01
C ASN A 295 -59.13 -15.37 -23.26
N GLY A 296 -58.29 -15.90 -24.15
CA GLY A 296 -58.71 -16.66 -25.34
C GLY A 296 -58.95 -15.81 -26.60
N ASP A 297 -58.66 -14.52 -26.58
CA ASP A 297 -58.75 -13.68 -27.78
C ASP A 297 -57.53 -13.92 -28.69
N LEU A 298 -57.73 -14.72 -29.73
CA LEU A 298 -56.72 -14.99 -30.78
C LEU A 298 -56.84 -14.05 -31.99
N THR A 299 -57.64 -12.99 -31.88
CA THR A 299 -57.78 -11.96 -32.93
C THR A 299 -56.86 -10.77 -32.70
N ILE A 300 -56.07 -10.80 -31.62
CA ILE A 300 -55.13 -9.73 -31.28
C ILE A 300 -54.10 -9.50 -32.40
N ASN A 301 -53.90 -8.23 -32.72
CA ASN A 301 -52.87 -7.78 -33.67
C ASN A 301 -51.92 -6.84 -32.95
N ILE A 302 -50.69 -7.29 -32.76
CA ILE A 302 -49.63 -6.52 -32.12
C ILE A 302 -48.62 -6.02 -33.15
N VAL A 303 -48.29 -4.73 -33.09
CA VAL A 303 -47.31 -4.07 -33.97
C VAL A 303 -46.32 -3.34 -33.07
N PRO A 304 -45.01 -3.63 -33.18
CA PRO A 304 -44.01 -2.93 -32.39
C PRO A 304 -43.81 -1.50 -32.91
N GLU A 305 -43.43 -0.59 -32.01
CA GLU A 305 -43.07 0.79 -32.40
C GLU A 305 -41.68 0.84 -33.08
N LYS A 306 -40.79 -0.10 -32.76
CA LYS A 306 -39.54 -0.35 -33.49
C LYS A 306 -39.39 -1.85 -33.75
N GLU A 307 -39.13 -2.22 -35.00
CA GLU A 307 -39.01 -3.64 -35.38
C GLU A 307 -37.63 -4.24 -35.08
N ASN A 308 -36.59 -3.40 -35.04
CA ASN A 308 -35.20 -3.85 -35.13
C ASN A 308 -34.45 -3.87 -33.78
N ASP A 309 -35.16 -3.69 -32.67
CA ASP A 309 -34.59 -3.82 -31.32
C ASP A 309 -35.15 -5.05 -30.60
N ASP A 310 -34.63 -5.32 -29.40
CA ASP A 310 -35.00 -6.53 -28.65
C ASP A 310 -36.48 -6.52 -28.22
N VAL A 311 -37.06 -5.33 -28.04
CA VAL A 311 -38.50 -5.19 -27.76
C VAL A 311 -39.33 -5.54 -29.00
N GLY A 312 -38.92 -5.07 -30.18
CA GLY A 312 -39.52 -5.44 -31.47
C GLY A 312 -39.51 -6.94 -31.71
N LYS A 313 -38.39 -7.60 -31.41
CA LYS A 313 -38.28 -9.07 -31.50
C LYS A 313 -39.25 -9.78 -30.56
N LEU A 314 -39.46 -9.28 -29.34
CA LEU A 314 -40.45 -9.84 -28.40
C LEU A 314 -41.88 -9.76 -28.97
N PHE A 315 -42.25 -8.64 -29.58
CA PHE A 315 -43.53 -8.50 -30.26
C PHE A 315 -43.67 -9.53 -31.39
N LEU A 316 -42.66 -9.65 -32.26
CA LEU A 316 -42.69 -10.61 -33.37
C LEU A 316 -42.81 -12.06 -32.87
N GLY A 317 -42.08 -12.42 -31.82
CA GLY A 317 -42.18 -13.73 -31.18
C GLY A 317 -43.57 -14.01 -30.62
N PHE A 318 -44.15 -13.06 -29.90
CA PHE A 318 -45.51 -13.19 -29.36
C PHE A 318 -46.56 -13.31 -30.47
N LYS A 319 -46.45 -12.52 -31.54
CA LYS A 319 -47.33 -12.60 -32.72
C LYS A 319 -47.30 -13.99 -33.36
N SER A 320 -46.10 -14.57 -33.49
CA SER A 320 -45.94 -15.92 -34.03
C SER A 320 -46.59 -16.98 -33.13
N ALA A 321 -46.45 -16.85 -31.80
CA ALA A 321 -47.10 -17.76 -30.85
C ALA A 321 -48.63 -17.73 -30.96
N VAL A 322 -49.24 -16.54 -31.03
CA VAL A 322 -50.69 -16.38 -31.21
C VAL A 322 -51.17 -17.05 -32.51
N GLN A 323 -50.45 -16.85 -33.61
CA GLN A 323 -50.79 -17.45 -34.91
C GLN A 323 -50.70 -18.98 -34.88
N ASN A 324 -49.69 -19.54 -34.22
CA ASN A 324 -49.53 -20.99 -34.11
C ASN A 324 -50.68 -21.63 -33.31
N ILE A 325 -51.11 -20.99 -32.21
CA ILE A 325 -52.26 -21.46 -31.42
C ILE A 325 -53.56 -21.36 -32.22
N LYS A 326 -53.76 -20.27 -32.96
CA LYS A 326 -54.92 -20.11 -33.85
C LYS A 326 -55.00 -21.23 -34.89
N ASN A 327 -53.89 -21.55 -35.55
CA ASN A 327 -53.83 -22.64 -36.53
C ASN A 327 -54.10 -24.00 -35.87
N MET A 328 -53.56 -24.23 -34.67
CA MET A 328 -53.80 -25.47 -33.93
C MET A 328 -55.28 -25.66 -33.58
N LEU A 329 -55.98 -24.61 -33.12
CA LEU A 329 -57.42 -24.69 -32.83
C LEU A 329 -58.26 -24.88 -34.09
N ALA A 330 -57.86 -24.31 -35.23
CA ALA A 330 -58.51 -24.57 -36.50
C ALA A 330 -58.43 -26.06 -36.87
N ASN A 331 -57.24 -26.67 -36.76
CA ASN A 331 -57.06 -28.10 -37.02
C ASN A 331 -57.85 -28.99 -36.05
N VAL A 332 -57.93 -28.60 -34.77
CA VAL A 332 -58.75 -29.32 -33.78
C VAL A 332 -60.24 -29.25 -34.13
N THR A 333 -60.71 -28.08 -34.58
CA THR A 333 -62.11 -27.89 -34.98
C THR A 333 -62.46 -28.76 -36.18
N GLU A 334 -61.59 -28.79 -37.20
CA GLU A 334 -61.75 -29.66 -38.38
C GLU A 334 -61.78 -31.15 -37.98
N ALA A 335 -60.91 -31.58 -37.07
CA ALA A 335 -60.89 -32.97 -36.59
C ALA A 335 -62.18 -33.33 -35.82
N VAL A 336 -62.73 -32.40 -35.03
CA VAL A 336 -64.01 -32.60 -34.32
C VAL A 336 -65.17 -32.73 -35.29
N GLU A 337 -65.24 -31.89 -36.33
CA GLU A 337 -66.29 -31.97 -37.37
C GLU A 337 -66.22 -33.28 -38.16
N ALA A 338 -65.00 -33.73 -38.51
CA ALA A 338 -64.80 -35.02 -39.15
C ALA A 338 -65.24 -36.19 -38.25
N THR A 339 -64.91 -36.14 -36.97
CA THR A 339 -65.29 -37.16 -35.98
C THR A 339 -66.81 -37.21 -35.77
N ALA A 340 -67.47 -36.05 -35.69
CA ALA A 340 -68.92 -35.96 -35.58
C ALA A 340 -69.62 -36.56 -36.82
N SER A 341 -69.10 -36.25 -38.01
CA SER A 341 -69.60 -36.81 -39.27
C SER A 341 -69.47 -38.34 -39.32
N ALA A 342 -68.29 -38.87 -38.97
CA ALA A 342 -68.05 -40.32 -38.90
C ALA A 342 -68.95 -41.01 -37.86
N SER A 343 -69.19 -40.36 -36.72
CA SER A 343 -70.09 -40.89 -35.68
C SER A 343 -71.54 -41.01 -36.17
N ASN A 344 -72.02 -40.03 -36.94
CA ASN A 344 -73.36 -40.09 -37.55
C ASN A 344 -73.46 -41.23 -38.58
N GLU A 345 -72.42 -41.44 -39.40
CA GLU A 345 -72.37 -42.52 -40.39
C GLU A 345 -72.34 -43.91 -39.72
N ILE A 346 -71.57 -44.06 -38.63
CA ILE A 346 -71.56 -45.28 -37.81
C ILE A 346 -72.92 -45.53 -37.18
N SER A 347 -73.61 -44.50 -36.68
CA SER A 347 -74.97 -44.63 -36.12
C SER A 347 -75.95 -45.16 -37.18
N SER A 348 -75.95 -44.55 -38.36
CA SER A 348 -76.79 -45.00 -39.48
C SER A 348 -76.47 -46.44 -39.91
N SER A 349 -75.18 -46.80 -39.97
CA SER A 349 -74.75 -48.17 -40.31
C SER A 349 -75.15 -49.19 -39.24
N SER A 350 -75.12 -48.79 -37.97
CA SER A 350 -75.55 -49.63 -36.84
C SER A 350 -77.05 -49.89 -36.86
N GLU A 351 -77.87 -48.90 -37.21
CA GLU A 351 -79.32 -49.07 -37.40
C GLU A 351 -79.63 -50.04 -38.56
N GLN A 352 -78.95 -49.87 -39.71
CA GLN A 352 -79.11 -50.79 -40.84
C GLN A 352 -78.67 -52.22 -40.48
N MET A 353 -77.58 -52.37 -39.74
CA MET A 353 -77.11 -53.67 -39.26
C MET A 353 -78.11 -54.31 -38.28
N ALA A 354 -78.71 -53.52 -37.38
CA ALA A 354 -79.75 -54.01 -36.47
C ALA A 354 -80.99 -54.53 -37.24
N ALA A 355 -81.42 -53.81 -38.27
CA ALA A 355 -82.50 -54.26 -39.15
C ALA A 355 -82.12 -55.56 -39.89
N GLY A 356 -80.91 -55.65 -40.44
CA GLY A 356 -80.42 -56.86 -41.11
C GLY A 356 -80.29 -58.07 -40.17
N ALA A 357 -79.87 -57.85 -38.93
CA ALA A 357 -79.81 -58.90 -37.91
C ALA A 357 -81.21 -59.41 -37.53
N GLN A 358 -82.21 -58.53 -37.46
CA GLN A 358 -83.62 -58.94 -37.26
C GLN A 358 -84.13 -59.78 -38.43
N GLU A 359 -83.82 -59.38 -39.66
CA GLU A 359 -84.20 -60.13 -40.87
C GLU A 359 -83.54 -61.51 -40.91
N GLN A 360 -82.23 -61.60 -40.61
CA GLN A 360 -81.53 -62.88 -40.46
C GLN A 360 -82.14 -63.77 -39.36
N SER A 361 -82.53 -63.18 -38.23
CA SER A 361 -83.19 -63.93 -37.15
C SER A 361 -84.53 -64.51 -37.61
N ALA A 362 -85.31 -63.76 -38.39
CA ALA A 362 -86.56 -64.26 -38.96
C ALA A 362 -86.32 -65.41 -39.94
N GLN A 363 -85.34 -65.27 -40.85
CA GLN A 363 -84.94 -66.32 -41.79
C GLN A 363 -84.46 -67.58 -41.08
N ALA A 364 -83.66 -67.45 -40.02
CA ALA A 364 -83.21 -68.58 -39.21
C ALA A 364 -84.39 -69.33 -38.57
N SER A 365 -85.42 -68.61 -38.11
CA SER A 365 -86.64 -69.20 -37.57
C SER A 365 -87.44 -69.96 -38.64
N GLU A 366 -87.54 -69.43 -39.86
CA GLU A 366 -88.17 -70.16 -40.97
C GLU A 366 -87.40 -71.44 -41.33
N VAL A 367 -86.07 -71.37 -41.40
CA VAL A 367 -85.23 -72.55 -41.64
C VAL A 367 -85.41 -73.59 -40.55
N ALA A 368 -85.45 -73.19 -39.27
CA ALA A 368 -85.69 -74.11 -38.16
C ALA A 368 -87.08 -74.80 -38.25
N SER A 369 -88.11 -74.06 -38.67
CA SER A 369 -89.44 -74.61 -38.94
C SER A 369 -89.41 -75.63 -40.09
N ALA A 370 -88.74 -75.29 -41.20
CA ALA A 370 -88.57 -76.20 -42.33
C ALA A 370 -87.82 -77.48 -41.94
N VAL A 371 -86.76 -77.38 -41.12
CA VAL A 371 -86.05 -78.53 -40.57
C VAL A 371 -86.98 -79.40 -39.72
N THR A 372 -87.83 -78.80 -38.88
CA THR A 372 -88.81 -79.54 -38.05
C THR A 372 -89.81 -80.31 -38.92
N GLN A 373 -90.35 -79.67 -39.97
CA GLN A 373 -91.23 -80.34 -40.94
C GLN A 373 -90.50 -81.46 -41.69
N MET A 374 -89.22 -81.25 -42.04
CA MET A 374 -88.40 -82.25 -42.70
C MET A 374 -88.14 -83.46 -41.80
N THR A 375 -87.81 -83.26 -40.52
CA THR A 375 -87.67 -84.33 -39.52
C THR A 375 -88.97 -85.12 -39.36
N SER A 376 -90.13 -84.45 -39.31
CA SER A 376 -91.43 -85.14 -39.27
C SER A 376 -91.65 -86.02 -40.51
N THR A 377 -91.29 -85.50 -41.69
CA THR A 377 -91.38 -86.25 -42.96
C THR A 377 -90.44 -87.45 -42.98
N ILE A 378 -89.23 -87.31 -42.45
CA ILE A 378 -88.26 -88.41 -42.30
C ILE A 378 -88.84 -89.50 -41.39
N LEU A 379 -89.36 -89.14 -40.20
CA LEU A 379 -89.97 -90.10 -39.28
C LEU A 379 -91.16 -90.85 -39.91
N GLN A 380 -92.02 -90.13 -40.65
CA GLN A 380 -93.12 -90.73 -41.38
C GLN A 380 -92.63 -91.70 -42.46
N THR A 381 -91.59 -91.32 -43.21
CA THR A 381 -90.98 -92.16 -44.25
C THR A 381 -90.35 -93.42 -43.64
N THR A 382 -89.64 -93.29 -42.52
CA THR A 382 -89.09 -94.44 -41.78
C THR A 382 -90.18 -95.38 -41.31
N LYS A 383 -91.28 -94.87 -40.72
CA LYS A 383 -92.44 -95.68 -40.30
C LYS A 383 -93.06 -96.43 -41.48
N ASN A 384 -93.21 -95.77 -42.63
CA ASN A 384 -93.71 -96.40 -43.84
C ASN A 384 -92.77 -97.52 -44.34
N ALA A 385 -91.46 -97.29 -44.31
CA ALA A 385 -90.47 -98.30 -44.68
C ALA A 385 -90.50 -99.52 -43.73
N THR A 386 -90.63 -99.31 -42.42
CA THR A 386 -90.80 -100.40 -41.44
C THR A 386 -92.07 -101.19 -41.70
N THR A 387 -93.20 -100.50 -41.92
CA THR A 387 -94.49 -101.14 -42.23
C THR A 387 -94.41 -101.96 -43.53
N ALA A 388 -93.77 -101.41 -44.57
CA ALA A 388 -93.54 -102.14 -45.83
C ALA A 388 -92.66 -103.38 -45.63
N SER A 389 -91.60 -103.28 -44.82
CA SER A 389 -90.74 -104.41 -44.47
C SER A 389 -91.50 -105.52 -43.72
N GLU A 390 -92.36 -105.15 -42.77
CA GLU A 390 -93.18 -106.09 -42.01
C GLU A 390 -94.22 -106.78 -42.89
N ASN A 391 -94.89 -106.03 -43.78
CA ASN A 391 -95.77 -106.59 -44.80
C ASN A 391 -95.05 -107.57 -45.72
N ALA A 392 -93.83 -107.26 -46.16
CA ALA A 392 -93.01 -108.17 -46.96
C ALA A 392 -92.63 -109.45 -46.19
N LYS A 393 -92.34 -109.36 -44.89
CA LYS A 393 -92.06 -110.51 -44.02
C LYS A 393 -93.30 -111.40 -43.85
N ASN A 394 -94.47 -110.79 -43.65
CA ASN A 394 -95.76 -111.50 -43.57
C ASN A 394 -96.10 -112.20 -44.89
N ALA A 395 -95.93 -111.52 -46.03
CA ALA A 395 -96.13 -112.11 -47.35
C ALA A 395 -95.19 -113.31 -47.59
N LYS A 396 -93.91 -113.21 -47.18
CA LYS A 396 -92.95 -114.33 -47.23
C LYS A 396 -93.39 -115.51 -46.36
N SER A 397 -93.91 -115.25 -45.16
CA SER A 397 -94.43 -116.30 -44.26
C SER A 397 -95.63 -117.01 -44.88
N GLN A 398 -96.58 -116.25 -45.42
CA GLN A 398 -97.77 -116.79 -46.07
C GLN A 398 -97.40 -117.63 -47.31
N ALA A 399 -96.43 -117.17 -48.11
CA ALA A 399 -95.90 -117.94 -49.22
C ALA A 399 -95.29 -119.28 -48.77
N LYS A 400 -94.60 -119.32 -47.62
CA LYS A 400 -94.06 -120.57 -47.05
C LYS A 400 -95.15 -121.57 -46.66
N VAL A 401 -96.21 -121.11 -45.98
CA VAL A 401 -97.38 -121.94 -45.65
C VAL A 401 -98.06 -122.46 -46.93
N GLY A 402 -98.17 -121.61 -47.96
CA GLY A 402 -98.68 -122.00 -49.27
C GLY A 402 -97.88 -123.14 -49.91
N VAL A 403 -96.53 -123.08 -49.85
CA VAL A 403 -95.65 -124.15 -50.35
C VAL A 403 -95.86 -125.47 -49.59
N GLU A 404 -96.03 -125.42 -48.27
CA GLU A 404 -96.34 -126.61 -47.46
C GLU A 404 -97.67 -127.26 -47.87
N LYS A 405 -98.73 -126.45 -48.05
CA LYS A 405 -100.05 -126.94 -48.49
C LYS A 405 -100.03 -127.54 -49.89
N ILE A 406 -99.29 -126.93 -50.82
CA ILE A 406 -99.05 -127.50 -52.16
C ILE A 406 -98.33 -128.86 -52.06
N THR A 407 -97.37 -128.99 -51.15
CA THR A 407 -96.62 -130.24 -50.94
C THR A 407 -97.51 -131.35 -50.35
N GLU A 408 -98.37 -130.99 -49.40
CA GLU A 408 -99.38 -131.88 -48.81
C GLU A 408 -100.40 -132.35 -49.86
N ALA A 409 -100.92 -131.43 -50.67
CA ALA A 409 -101.81 -131.74 -51.78
C ALA A 409 -101.16 -132.70 -52.80
N LYS A 410 -99.86 -132.50 -53.12
CA LYS A 410 -99.09 -133.41 -53.98
C LYS A 410 -98.98 -134.82 -53.38
N LYS A 411 -98.81 -134.93 -52.06
CA LYS A 411 -98.79 -136.23 -51.37
C LYS A 411 -100.17 -136.91 -51.44
N GLY A 412 -101.24 -136.19 -51.14
CA GLY A 412 -102.61 -136.71 -51.24
C GLY A 412 -102.94 -137.19 -52.66
N MET A 413 -102.51 -136.44 -53.68
CA MET A 413 -102.65 -136.87 -55.09
C MET A 413 -101.91 -138.18 -55.38
N ASN A 414 -100.71 -138.37 -54.85
CA ASN A 414 -99.98 -139.63 -55.00
C ASN A 414 -100.67 -140.81 -54.30
N GLU A 415 -101.30 -140.59 -53.15
CA GLU A 415 -102.10 -141.61 -52.45
C GLU A 415 -103.37 -141.99 -53.23
N ILE A 416 -104.06 -141.00 -53.81
CA ILE A 416 -105.22 -141.26 -54.70
C ILE A 416 -104.78 -142.09 -55.90
N ILE A 417 -103.65 -141.76 -56.53
CA ILE A 417 -103.08 -142.54 -57.65
C ILE A 417 -102.84 -144.00 -57.22
N SER A 418 -102.28 -144.21 -56.02
CA SER A 418 -102.04 -145.56 -55.49
C SER A 418 -103.33 -146.32 -55.16
N SER A 419 -104.32 -145.65 -54.55
CA SER A 419 -105.62 -146.25 -54.24
C SER A 419 -106.38 -146.65 -55.50
N ALA A 420 -106.40 -145.77 -56.52
CA ALA A 420 -107.03 -146.04 -57.80
C ALA A 420 -106.39 -147.27 -58.51
N GLN A 421 -105.06 -147.42 -58.42
CA GLN A 421 -104.37 -148.61 -58.92
C GLN A 421 -104.78 -149.90 -58.17
N THR A 422 -104.95 -149.82 -56.84
CA THR A 422 -105.40 -150.96 -56.02
C THR A 422 -106.85 -151.34 -56.32
N THR A 423 -107.76 -150.36 -56.40
CA THR A 423 -109.15 -150.60 -56.79
C THR A 423 -109.24 -151.22 -58.19
N GLY A 424 -108.42 -150.75 -59.14
CA GLY A 424 -108.29 -151.34 -60.46
C GLY A 424 -107.91 -152.83 -60.42
N LYS A 425 -106.99 -153.24 -59.53
CA LYS A 425 -106.66 -154.66 -59.32
C LYS A 425 -107.82 -155.47 -58.73
N ILE A 426 -108.55 -154.91 -57.76
CA ILE A 426 -109.70 -155.60 -57.12
C ILE A 426 -110.83 -155.80 -58.13
N ILE A 427 -111.21 -154.76 -58.89
CA ILE A 427 -112.24 -154.87 -59.93
C ILE A 427 -111.82 -155.90 -60.98
N SER A 428 -110.56 -155.88 -61.43
CA SER A 428 -110.04 -156.87 -62.39
C SER A 428 -110.10 -158.31 -61.85
N SER A 429 -109.97 -158.49 -60.53
CA SER A 429 -110.11 -159.79 -59.87
C SER A 429 -111.57 -160.21 -59.69
N LEU A 430 -112.45 -159.28 -59.32
CA LEU A 430 -113.88 -159.53 -59.15
C LEU A 430 -114.55 -159.89 -60.49
N ALA A 431 -114.20 -159.19 -61.57
CA ALA A 431 -114.64 -159.52 -62.92
C ALA A 431 -114.31 -160.98 -63.27
N ASN A 432 -113.05 -161.39 -63.03
CA ASN A 432 -112.60 -162.77 -63.24
C ASN A 432 -113.37 -163.81 -62.41
N LYS A 433 -113.70 -163.50 -61.15
CA LYS A 433 -114.51 -164.39 -60.30
C LYS A 433 -115.98 -164.48 -60.75
N THR A 434 -116.52 -163.37 -61.25
CA THR A 434 -117.91 -163.32 -61.71
C THR A 434 -118.07 -164.15 -62.99
N ASP A 435 -117.11 -164.10 -63.92
CA ASP A 435 -117.08 -164.93 -65.13
C ASP A 435 -117.10 -166.44 -64.81
N GLN A 436 -116.44 -166.88 -63.73
CA GLN A 436 -116.42 -168.28 -63.28
C GLN A 436 -117.74 -168.76 -62.66
N ILE A 437 -118.41 -167.91 -61.85
CA ILE A 437 -119.67 -168.29 -61.19
C ILE A 437 -120.78 -168.52 -62.21
N GLY A 438 -120.73 -167.84 -63.35
CA GLY A 438 -121.63 -168.09 -64.47
C GLY A 438 -121.61 -169.54 -65.00
N GLU A 439 -120.50 -170.30 -64.89
CA GLU A 439 -120.32 -171.63 -65.56
C GLU A 439 -120.87 -172.85 -64.80
N ILE A 440 -121.06 -172.80 -63.47
CA ILE A 440 -121.46 -173.98 -62.64
C ILE A 440 -122.98 -174.04 -62.38
N ALA A 441 -123.72 -172.95 -62.59
CA ALA A 441 -125.17 -172.87 -62.34
C ALA A 441 -126.05 -173.46 -63.47
N GLN A 442 -125.49 -174.22 -64.41
CA GLN A 442 -126.24 -174.88 -65.49
C GLN A 442 -126.12 -176.40 -65.44
#